data_AF-A0A6L9KBS4-F1
#
_entry.id   AF-A0A6L9KBS4-F1
#
_cell.length_a   1.000
_cell.length_b   1.000
_cell.length_c   1.000
_cell.angle_alpha   90.00
_cell.angle_beta   90.00
_cell.angle_gamma   90.00
#
_symmetry.space_group_name_H-M   'P 1'
#
loop_
_entity.id
_entity.type
_entity.pdbx_description
1 polymer ?
#
loop_
_entity_poly.entity_id
_entity_poly.type
_entity_poly.pdbx_seq_one_letter_code
_entity_poly.pdbx_strand_id
1 'polypeptide(L)'
;MEIKEILVRNYYATKRRGQITDKMKTLDFVLKIEEEFNELLSSTDNNSNDFDIKELADIVLVCFAMAKHNDKDLLKVMEEKMLFNEKRPD
;
A
#
# COMPACT_ATOMS: atom_id res chain seq x y z
N MET A 1 12.08 12.83 6.68
CA MET A 1 11.62 11.49 7.10
C MET A 1 11.90 10.57 5.95
N GLU A 2 12.64 9.47 6.17
CA GLU A 2 12.88 8.50 5.10
C GLU A 2 11.63 7.67 4.82
N ILE A 3 11.50 7.14 3.60
CA ILE A 3 10.34 6.32 3.21
C ILE A 3 10.14 5.14 4.17
N LYS A 4 11.22 4.45 4.56
CA LYS A 4 11.16 3.32 5.51
C LYS A 4 10.57 3.74 6.85
N GLU A 5 10.91 4.93 7.33
CA GLU A 5 10.39 5.45 8.59
C GLU A 5 8.88 5.76 8.48
N ILE A 6 8.44 6.37 7.38
CA ILE A 6 7.01 6.65 7.10
C ILE A 6 6.21 5.34 7.15
N LEU A 7 6.67 4.31 6.45
CA LEU A 7 5.97 3.03 6.33
C LEU A 7 5.89 2.28 7.68
N VAL A 8 6.97 2.29 8.45
CA VAL A 8 6.99 1.68 9.78
C VAL A 8 6.07 2.43 10.75
N ARG A 9 6.09 3.77 10.72
CA ARG A 9 5.23 4.60 11.57
C ARG A 9 3.76 4.43 11.21
N ASN A 10 3.42 4.33 9.92
CA ASN A 10 2.06 4.06 9.47
C ASN A 10 1.56 2.72 10.04
N TYR A 11 2.29 1.62 9.85
CA TYR A 11 1.87 0.31 10.35
C TYR A 11 1.54 0.32 11.85
N TYR A 12 2.41 0.91 12.68
CA TYR A 12 2.16 0.98 14.12
C TYR A 12 1.02 1.95 14.47
N ALA A 13 0.83 3.03 13.72
CA ALA A 13 -0.31 3.92 13.90
C ALA A 13 -1.63 3.22 13.57
N THR A 14 -1.71 2.52 12.44
CA THR A 14 -2.89 1.77 11.98
C THR A 14 -3.20 0.60 12.92
N LYS A 15 -2.17 -0.10 13.40
CA LYS A 15 -2.31 -1.14 14.44
C LYS A 15 -2.85 -0.57 15.75
N ARG A 16 -2.33 0.57 16.20
CA ARG A 16 -2.82 1.26 17.42
C ARG A 16 -4.28 1.70 17.30
N ARG A 17 -4.75 2.04 16.09
CA ARG A 17 -6.15 2.39 15.80
C ARG A 17 -7.08 1.17 15.73
N GLY A 18 -6.56 -0.05 15.80
CA GLY A 18 -7.34 -1.28 15.66
C GLY A 18 -7.77 -1.59 14.23
N GLN A 19 -7.32 -0.81 13.25
CA GLN A 19 -7.58 -1.06 11.82
C GLN A 19 -6.76 -2.24 11.29
N ILE A 20 -5.62 -2.52 11.94
CA ILE A 20 -4.85 -3.74 11.77
C ILE A 20 -4.69 -4.44 13.13
N THR A 21 -4.82 -5.76 13.15
CA THR A 21 -4.60 -6.56 14.36
C THR A 21 -3.64 -7.71 14.10
N ASP A 22 -3.03 -8.24 15.16
CA ASP A 22 -2.13 -9.41 15.09
C ASP A 22 -2.83 -10.70 14.62
N LYS A 23 -4.16 -10.69 14.53
CA LYS A 23 -4.97 -11.83 14.08
C LYS A 23 -5.34 -11.74 12.60
N MET A 24 -5.09 -10.60 11.95
CA MET A 24 -5.38 -10.45 10.54
C MET A 24 -4.58 -11.45 9.70
N LYS A 25 -5.26 -12.06 8.75
CA LYS A 25 -4.68 -12.93 7.74
C LYS A 25 -4.41 -12.13 6.48
N THR A 26 -3.62 -12.72 5.59
CA THR A 26 -3.37 -12.19 4.24
C THR A 26 -4.66 -11.79 3.52
N LEU A 27 -5.73 -12.58 3.63
CA LEU A 27 -7.02 -12.26 3.00
C LEU A 27 -7.63 -10.97 3.56
N ASP A 28 -7.52 -10.71 4.86
CA ASP A 28 -8.05 -9.49 5.48
C ASP A 28 -7.33 -8.25 4.94
N PHE A 29 -6.02 -8.35 4.66
CA PHE A 29 -5.29 -7.29 3.98
C PHE A 29 -5.71 -7.10 2.53
N VAL A 30 -6.00 -8.18 1.79
CA VAL A 30 -6.51 -8.08 0.41
C VAL A 30 -7.86 -7.37 0.38
N LEU A 31 -8.75 -7.69 1.31
CA LEU A 31 -10.04 -7.00 1.45
C LEU A 31 -9.86 -5.52 1.82
N LYS A 32 -8.86 -5.18 2.64
CA LYS A 32 -8.51 -3.77 2.88
C LYS A 32 -7.97 -3.08 1.64
N ILE A 33 -7.11 -3.73 0.85
CA ILE A 33 -6.62 -3.14 -0.41
C ILE A 33 -7.80 -2.87 -1.35
N GLU A 34 -8.78 -3.77 -1.41
CA GLU A 34 -10.02 -3.58 -2.17
C GLU A 34 -10.87 -2.41 -1.63
N GLU A 35 -10.97 -2.24 -0.31
CA GLU A 35 -11.59 -1.09 0.35
C GLU A 35 -10.97 0.24 -0.14
N GLU A 36 -9.65 0.42 0.04
CA GLU A 36 -8.94 1.65 -0.37
C GLU A 36 -9.01 1.87 -1.90
N PHE A 37 -9.02 0.79 -2.69
CA PHE A 37 -9.17 0.91 -4.15
C PHE A 37 -10.55 1.43 -4.54
N ASN A 38 -11.61 1.02 -3.84
CA ASN A 38 -12.95 1.54 -4.05
C ASN A 38 -13.08 3.01 -3.64
N GLU A 39 -12.35 3.44 -2.61
CA GLU A 39 -12.26 4.86 -2.21
C GLU A 39 -11.55 5.69 -3.29
N LEU A 40 -10.44 5.20 -3.84
CA LEU A 40 -9.78 5.83 -4.99
C LEU A 40 -10.71 5.94 -6.21
N LEU A 41 -11.41 4.85 -6.57
CA LEU A 41 -12.38 4.86 -7.66
C LEU A 41 -13.50 5.89 -7.43
N SER A 42 -13.98 6.00 -6.20
CA SER A 42 -15.02 6.97 -5.82
C SER A 42 -14.52 8.41 -5.86
N SER A 43 -13.22 8.63 -5.64
CA SER A 43 -12.57 9.95 -5.73
C SER A 43 -12.22 10.37 -7.16
N THR A 44 -12.26 9.44 -8.11
CA THR A 44 -11.86 9.71 -9.51
C THR A 44 -13.00 10.41 -10.25
N ASP A 45 -12.73 11.59 -10.81
CA ASP A 45 -13.69 12.30 -11.65
C ASP A 45 -13.57 11.83 -13.10
N ASN A 46 -14.60 11.17 -13.63
CA ASN A 46 -14.59 10.65 -14.99
C ASN A 46 -14.51 11.72 -16.09
N ASN A 47 -14.74 13.00 -15.76
CA ASN A 47 -14.67 14.10 -16.71
C ASN A 47 -13.32 14.84 -16.69
N SER A 48 -12.45 14.49 -15.74
CA SER A 48 -11.07 14.98 -15.65
C SER A 48 -10.11 13.78 -15.52
N ASN A 49 -8.81 14.01 -15.68
CA ASN A 49 -7.82 12.95 -15.41
C ASN A 49 -7.28 13.14 -13.98
N ASP A 50 -8.20 13.36 -13.03
CA ASP A 50 -7.93 13.75 -11.65
C ASP A 50 -8.52 12.74 -10.65
N PHE A 51 -7.85 12.63 -9.50
CA PHE A 51 -8.21 11.74 -8.39
C PHE A 51 -7.61 12.27 -7.09
N ASP A 52 -8.16 11.87 -5.93
CA ASP A 52 -7.54 12.26 -4.65
C ASP A 52 -6.26 11.41 -4.42
N ILE A 53 -5.11 12.08 -4.46
CA ILE A 53 -3.80 11.47 -4.23
C ILE A 53 -3.67 10.79 -2.86
N LYS A 54 -4.50 11.16 -1.88
CA LYS A 54 -4.52 10.52 -0.57
C LYS A 54 -5.03 9.08 -0.65
N GLU A 55 -6.06 8.84 -1.45
CA GLU A 55 -6.64 7.49 -1.61
C GLU A 55 -5.62 6.56 -2.29
N LEU A 56 -4.85 7.08 -3.25
CA LEU A 56 -3.72 6.33 -3.81
C LEU A 56 -2.64 6.04 -2.76
N ALA A 57 -2.33 7.01 -1.90
CA ALA A 57 -1.38 6.81 -0.82
C ALA A 57 -1.86 5.74 0.18
N ASP A 58 -3.15 5.69 0.49
CA ASP A 58 -3.70 4.72 1.43
C ASP A 58 -3.62 3.28 0.88
N ILE A 59 -3.87 3.06 -0.41
CA ILE A 59 -3.60 1.75 -1.07
C ILE A 59 -2.14 1.33 -0.87
N VAL A 60 -1.19 2.23 -1.13
CA VAL A 60 0.25 1.97 -0.98
C VAL A 60 0.59 1.64 0.48
N LEU A 61 0.03 2.40 1.44
CA LEU A 61 0.25 2.19 2.86
C LEU A 61 -0.31 0.84 3.34
N VAL A 62 -1.49 0.42 2.87
CA VAL A 62 -2.05 -0.92 3.18
C VAL A 62 -1.18 -2.03 2.57
N CYS A 63 -0.68 -1.87 1.35
CA CYS A 63 0.26 -2.82 0.74
C CYS A 63 1.53 -3.00 1.59
N PHE A 64 2.11 -1.90 2.06
CA PHE A 64 3.27 -1.95 2.95
C PHE A 64 2.94 -2.51 4.33
N ALA A 65 1.76 -2.19 4.87
CA ALA A 65 1.32 -2.74 6.14
C ALA A 65 1.16 -4.26 6.07
N MET A 66 0.60 -4.77 4.97
CA MET A 66 0.52 -6.20 4.66
C MET A 66 1.91 -6.83 4.57
N ALA A 67 2.84 -6.22 3.82
CA ALA A 67 4.20 -6.72 3.69
C ALA A 67 4.92 -6.80 5.04
N LYS A 68 4.84 -5.72 5.82
CA LYS A 68 5.42 -5.65 7.18
C LYS A 68 4.77 -6.67 8.13
N HIS A 69 3.46 -6.87 8.05
CA HIS A 69 2.76 -7.88 8.86
C HIS A 69 3.24 -9.31 8.57
N ASN A 70 3.68 -9.57 7.34
CA ASN A 70 4.16 -10.88 6.89
C ASN A 70 5.69 -10.96 6.81
N ASP A 71 6.41 -10.06 7.48
CA ASP A 71 7.88 -9.97 7.50
C ASP A 71 8.53 -9.97 6.10
N LYS A 72 7.90 -9.28 5.14
CA LYS A 72 8.40 -9.10 3.76
C LYS A 72 8.95 -7.69 3.55
N ASP A 73 10.12 -7.61 2.90
CA ASP A 73 10.70 -6.35 2.45
C ASP A 73 10.19 -5.98 1.04
N LEU A 74 9.03 -5.32 1.00
CA LEU A 74 8.41 -4.91 -0.26
C LEU A 74 9.26 -3.88 -1.02
N LEU A 75 9.99 -2.99 -0.34
CA LEU A 75 10.85 -2.00 -1.01
C LEU A 75 11.97 -2.69 -1.78
N LYS A 76 12.61 -3.69 -1.17
CA LYS A 76 13.63 -4.50 -1.87
C LYS A 76 13.04 -5.21 -3.08
N VAL A 77 11.86 -5.82 -2.95
CA VAL A 77 11.19 -6.50 -4.08
C VAL A 77 10.82 -5.52 -5.20
N MET A 78 10.39 -4.30 -4.85
CA MET A 78 10.11 -3.25 -5.83
C MET A 78 11.37 -2.81 -6.57
N GLU A 79 12.50 -2.64 -5.87
CA GLU A 79 13.80 -2.35 -6.47
C GLU A 79 14.23 -3.45 -7.45
N GLU A 80 14.13 -4.73 -7.04
CA GLU A 80 14.42 -5.87 -7.90
C GLU A 80 13.55 -5.86 -9.18
N LYS A 81 12.26 -5.55 -9.05
CA LYS A 81 11.32 -5.45 -10.18
C LYS A 81 11.61 -4.26 -11.09
N MET A 82 11.99 -3.12 -10.53
CA MET A 82 12.41 -1.94 -11.29
C MET A 82 13.65 -2.28 -12.15
N LEU A 83 14.70 -2.84 -11.54
CA LEU A 83 15.92 -3.25 -12.23
C LEU A 83 15.67 -4.31 -13.33
N PHE A 84 14.66 -5.16 -13.12
CA PHE A 84 14.23 -6.12 -14.15
C PHE A 84 13.54 -5.41 -15.33
N ASN A 85 12.62 -4.47 -15.05
CA ASN A 85 11.89 -3.73 -16.09
C ASN A 85 12.82 -2.83 -16.93
N GLU A 86 13.84 -2.22 -16.34
CA GLU A 86 14.86 -1.43 -17.05
C GLU A 86 15.63 -2.23 -18.11
N LYS A 87 15.70 -3.56 -17.95
CA LYS A 87 16.43 -4.46 -18.84
C LYS A 87 15.53 -5.18 -19.84
N ARG A 88 14.21 -4.98 -19.76
CA ARG A 88 13.23 -5.68 -20.60
C ARG A 88 13.21 -5.01 -21.97
N PRO A 89 13.60 -5.68 -23.07
CA PRO A 89 13.30 -5.18 -24.40
C PRO A 89 11.78 -5.18 -24.57
N ASP A 90 11.25 -4.07 -25.11
CA ASP A 90 9.82 -3.89 -25.38
C ASP A 90 9.22 -5.03 -26.22
#